data_AF-A0A453JTS1-F1
#
_entry.id   AF-A0A453JTS1-F1
#
_cell.length_a   1.000
_cell.length_b   1.000
_cell.length_c   1.000
_cell.angle_alpha   90.00
_cell.angle_beta   90.00
_cell.angle_gamma   90.00
#
_symmetry.space_group_name_H-M   'P 1'
#
loop_
_entity.id
_entity.type
_entity.pdbx_description
1 polymer ?
#
loop_
_entity_poly.entity_id
_entity_poly.type
_entity_poly.pdbx_seq_one_letter_code
_entity_poly.pdbx_strand_id
1 'polypeptide(L)'
;MAVAAYAHFDALLGHETPRNCNIDLSELITPTNLDDFDAPFDAEEIWNAVKRLPARKAPGPDGYNAEFLRACWPIVRQDFVDVFQRLY
;
A
#
# COMPACT_ATOMS: atom_id res chain seq x y z
N MET A 1 18.54 25.87 21.82
CA MET A 1 18.57 24.56 21.11
C MET A 1 17.64 24.56 19.91
N ALA A 2 16.31 24.72 20.07
CA ALA A 2 15.36 24.72 18.93
C ALA A 2 15.62 25.81 17.88
N VAL A 3 15.98 27.03 18.30
CA VAL A 3 16.28 28.15 17.38
C VAL A 3 17.48 27.88 16.48
N ALA A 4 18.53 27.27 17.03
CA ALA A 4 19.74 26.93 16.27
C ALA A 4 19.47 25.80 15.27
N ALA A 5 18.64 24.81 15.64
CA ALA A 5 18.22 23.75 14.74
C ALA A 5 17.34 24.30 13.60
N TYR A 6 16.37 25.15 13.92
CA TYR A 6 15.52 25.81 12.92
C TYR A 6 16.37 26.59 11.91
N ALA A 7 17.27 27.47 12.38
CA ALA A 7 18.11 28.28 11.51
C ALA A 7 19.04 27.44 10.61
N HIS A 8 19.56 26.32 11.14
CA HIS A 8 20.40 25.41 10.35
C HIS A 8 19.62 24.77 9.20
N PHE A 9 18.41 24.26 9.47
CA PHE A 9 17.61 23.60 8.44
C PHE A 9 16.93 24.58 7.47
N ASP A 10 16.53 25.76 7.94
CA ASP A 10 15.98 26.84 7.09
C ASP A 10 17.00 27.27 6.02
N ALA A 11 18.27 27.45 6.42
CA ALA A 11 19.34 27.78 5.49
C ALA A 11 19.71 26.61 4.53
N LEU A 12 19.55 25.36 4.97
CA LEU A 12 19.89 24.17 4.20
C LEU A 12 18.83 23.79 3.17
N LEU A 13 17.56 23.84 3.56
CA LEU A 13 16.41 23.47 2.72
C LEU A 13 16.15 24.50 1.61
N GLY A 14 16.70 25.71 1.76
CA GLY A 14 16.55 26.80 0.82
C GLY A 14 15.19 27.49 0.95
N HIS A 15 15.11 28.72 0.44
CA HIS A 15 13.85 29.43 0.34
C HIS A 15 13.17 29.09 -0.98
N GLU A 16 11.83 29.08 -0.97
CA GLU A 16 11.03 28.91 -2.17
C GLU A 16 11.31 30.07 -3.15
N THR A 17 12.18 29.80 -4.12
CA THR A 17 12.39 30.72 -5.25
C THR A 17 11.15 30.67 -6.14
N PRO A 18 10.60 31.82 -6.57
CA PRO A 18 9.47 31.83 -7.49
C PRO A 18 9.84 31.05 -8.75
N ARG A 19 9.18 29.90 -8.95
CA ARG A 19 9.41 29.05 -10.11
C ARG A 19 8.77 29.71 -11.33
N ASN A 20 9.54 29.83 -12.42
CA ASN A 20 9.08 30.43 -13.67
C ASN A 20 7.98 29.61 -14.37
N CYS A 21 7.80 28.35 -13.95
CA CYS A 21 6.71 27.48 -14.33
C CYS A 21 6.21 26.75 -13.08
N ASN A 22 4.90 26.81 -12.85
CA ASN A 22 4.24 26.03 -11.80
C ASN A 22 3.37 24.96 -12.46
N ILE A 23 3.39 23.74 -11.90
CA ILE A 23 2.51 22.67 -12.35
C ILE A 23 1.18 22.88 -11.63
N ASP A 24 0.11 23.07 -12.39
CA ASP A 24 -1.23 23.05 -11.82
C ASP A 24 -1.64 21.60 -11.53
N LEU A 25 -1.55 21.21 -10.26
CA LEU A 25 -1.92 19.86 -9.83
C LEU A 25 -3.42 19.58 -10.03
N SER A 26 -4.26 20.61 -10.12
CA SER A 26 -5.69 20.43 -10.38
C SER A 26 -5.98 20.01 -11.83
N GLU A 27 -5.07 20.32 -12.77
CA GLU A 27 -5.11 19.79 -14.14
C GLU A 27 -4.54 18.37 -14.24
N LEU A 28 -3.72 17.93 -13.27
CA LEU A 28 -3.09 16.60 -13.28
C LEU A 28 -3.84 15.55 -12.44
N ILE A 29 -4.54 15.98 -11.38
CA ILE A 29 -5.13 15.09 -10.39
C ILE A 29 -6.62 15.40 -10.27
N THR A 30 -7.43 14.39 -10.59
CA THR A 30 -8.88 14.45 -10.37
C THR A 30 -9.17 14.18 -8.88
N PRO A 31 -9.83 15.10 -8.15
CA PRO A 31 -10.29 14.83 -6.79
C PRO A 31 -11.18 13.60 -6.81
N THR A 32 -10.82 12.58 -6.04
CA THR A 32 -11.49 11.28 -5.98
C THR A 32 -11.73 10.93 -4.52
N ASN A 33 -12.83 10.24 -4.23
CA ASN A 33 -13.05 9.72 -2.89
C ASN A 33 -12.01 8.63 -2.58
N LEU A 34 -11.33 8.77 -1.44
CA LEU A 34 -10.31 7.85 -0.96
C LEU A 34 -10.74 7.11 0.32
N ASP A 35 -12.00 7.24 0.74
CA ASP A 35 -12.52 6.60 1.96
C ASP A 35 -12.31 5.07 1.95
N ASP A 36 -12.28 4.46 0.76
CA ASP A 36 -12.07 3.02 0.58
C ASP A 36 -10.60 2.58 0.77
N PHE A 37 -9.62 3.49 0.83
CA PHE A 37 -8.21 3.12 1.01
C PHE A 37 -7.91 2.56 2.40
N ASP A 38 -8.64 3.02 3.41
CA ASP A 38 -8.50 2.57 4.80
C ASP A 38 -9.59 1.55 5.18
N ALA A 39 -10.42 1.12 4.22
CA ALA A 39 -11.43 0.12 4.45
C ALA A 39 -10.81 -1.29 4.61
N PRO A 40 -11.39 -2.18 5.43
CA PRO A 40 -10.96 -3.57 5.50
C PRO A 40 -11.10 -4.29 4.16
N PHE A 41 -10.12 -5.12 3.83
CA PHE A 41 -10.14 -5.94 2.61
C PHE A 41 -11.33 -6.91 2.59
N ASP A 42 -12.01 -6.98 1.45
CA ASP A 42 -13.07 -7.96 1.24
C ASP A 42 -12.52 -9.34 0.82
N ALA A 43 -13.34 -10.37 0.94
CA ALA A 43 -12.91 -11.73 0.64
C ALA A 43 -12.61 -11.99 -0.84
N GLU A 44 -13.24 -11.25 -1.76
CA GLU A 44 -12.99 -11.36 -3.19
C GLU A 44 -11.71 -10.62 -3.59
N GLU A 45 -11.40 -9.49 -2.95
CA GLU A 45 -10.13 -8.78 -3.07
C GLU A 45 -8.95 -9.66 -2.65
N ILE A 46 -9.05 -10.28 -1.46
CA ILE A 46 -8.05 -11.23 -0.97
C ILE A 46 -7.89 -12.38 -1.96
N TRP A 47 -9.00 -12.94 -2.46
CA TRP A 47 -8.96 -14.01 -3.44
C TRP A 47 -8.31 -13.59 -4.77
N ASN A 48 -8.62 -12.40 -5.25
CA ASN A 48 -8.02 -11.81 -6.44
C ASN A 48 -6.51 -11.63 -6.29
N ALA A 49 -6.04 -11.21 -5.11
CA ALA A 49 -4.62 -11.14 -4.82
C ALA A 49 -3.95 -12.52 -4.87
N VAL A 50 -4.55 -13.55 -4.24
CA VAL A 50 -4.05 -14.93 -4.27
C VAL A 50 -3.99 -15.48 -5.71
N LYS A 51 -5.01 -15.23 -6.53
CA LYS A 51 -5.03 -15.63 -7.95
C LYS A 51 -3.89 -14.98 -8.76
N ARG A 52 -3.55 -13.72 -8.46
CA ARG A 52 -2.50 -12.96 -9.15
C ARG A 52 -1.07 -13.35 -8.73
N LEU A 53 -0.90 -14.12 -7.65
CA LEU A 53 0.42 -14.58 -7.23
C LEU A 53 1.07 -15.43 -8.35
N PRO A 54 2.35 -15.16 -8.68
CA PRO A 54 3.05 -15.86 -9.75
C PRO A 54 3.13 -17.36 -9.45
N ALA A 55 2.76 -18.16 -10.45
CA ALA A 55 2.91 -19.61 -10.40
C ALA A 55 4.40 -20.01 -10.36
N ARG A 56 4.68 -21.14 -9.72
CA ARG A 56 6.00 -21.81 -9.66
C ARG A 56 7.10 -20.95 -9.01
N LYS A 57 6.71 -19.91 -8.28
CA LYS A 57 7.64 -19.18 -7.41
C LYS A 57 8.14 -20.14 -6.34
N ALA A 58 9.43 -20.06 -6.00
CA ALA A 58 10.01 -20.83 -4.91
C ALA A 58 9.20 -20.61 -3.61
N PRO A 59 8.94 -21.66 -2.83
CA PRO A 59 8.19 -21.54 -1.58
C PRO A 59 8.96 -20.69 -0.57
N GLY A 60 8.21 -20.11 0.37
CA GLY A 60 8.79 -19.41 1.52
C GLY A 60 9.37 -20.39 2.55
N PRO A 61 9.79 -19.89 3.74
CA PRO A 61 10.23 -20.73 4.85
C PRO A 61 9.18 -21.75 5.33
N ASP A 62 7.91 -21.53 5.00
CA ASP A 62 6.76 -22.41 5.28
C ASP A 62 6.65 -23.60 4.31
N GLY A 63 7.37 -23.59 3.19
CA GLY A 63 7.35 -24.66 2.20
C GLY A 63 6.14 -24.64 1.25
N TYR A 64 5.24 -23.66 1.35
CA TYR A 64 4.06 -23.56 0.50
C TYR A 64 4.26 -22.57 -0.66
N ASN A 65 3.63 -22.87 -1.80
CA ASN A 65 3.60 -21.99 -2.97
C ASN A 65 2.18 -21.47 -3.23
N ALA A 66 2.04 -20.58 -4.22
CA ALA A 66 0.76 -20.00 -4.60
C ALA A 66 -0.24 -21.06 -5.09
N GLU A 67 0.24 -22.14 -5.71
CA GLU A 67 -0.58 -23.27 -6.16
C GLU A 67 -1.25 -23.99 -5.00
N PHE A 68 -0.53 -24.23 -3.90
CA PHE A 68 -1.09 -24.79 -2.69
C PHE A 68 -2.22 -23.92 -2.15
N LEU A 69 -2.00 -22.61 -2.01
CA LEU A 69 -3.03 -21.67 -1.53
C LEU A 69 -4.27 -21.66 -2.43
N ARG A 70 -4.09 -21.69 -3.76
CA ARG A 70 -5.20 -21.77 -4.72
C ARG A 70 -5.97 -23.09 -4.61
N ALA A 71 -5.28 -24.21 -4.47
CA ALA A 71 -5.90 -25.53 -4.36
C ALA A 71 -6.66 -25.70 -3.03
N CYS A 72 -6.11 -25.18 -1.94
CA CYS A 72 -6.68 -25.26 -0.60
C CYS A 72 -7.61 -24.10 -0.25
N TRP A 73 -7.88 -23.17 -1.18
CA TRP A 73 -8.70 -21.99 -0.91
C TRP A 73 -10.05 -22.28 -0.25
N PRO A 74 -10.84 -23.30 -0.66
CA PRO A 74 -12.10 -23.62 0.02
C PRO A 74 -11.95 -23.99 1.50
N ILE A 75 -10.73 -24.38 1.93
CA ILE A 75 -10.41 -24.77 3.30
C ILE A 75 -9.92 -23.55 4.09
N VAL A 76 -8.95 -22.80 3.55
CA VAL A 76 -8.23 -21.73 4.28
C VAL A 76 -8.83 -20.33 4.10
N ARG A 77 -9.83 -20.16 3.21
CA ARG A 77 -10.40 -18.84 2.87
C ARG A 77 -10.85 -18.07 4.11
N GLN A 78 -11.56 -18.73 5.04
CA GLN A 78 -12.10 -18.02 6.19
C GLN A 78 -11.00 -17.54 7.13
N ASP A 79 -9.98 -18.37 7.36
CA ASP A 79 -8.83 -18.00 8.19
C ASP A 79 -8.11 -16.76 7.64
N PHE A 80 -7.97 -16.66 6.31
CA PHE A 80 -7.40 -15.48 5.67
C PHE A 80 -8.27 -14.24 5.91
N VAL A 81 -9.58 -14.32 5.66
CA VAL A 81 -10.51 -13.20 5.89
C VAL A 81 -10.44 -12.73 7.34
N ASP A 82 -10.49 -13.66 8.30
CA ASP A 82 -10.45 -13.35 9.73
C ASP A 82 -9.12 -12.69 10.15
N VAL A 83 -7.99 -13.10 9.55
CA VAL A 83 -6.68 -12.48 9.80
C VAL A 83 -6.63 -11.06 9.25
N PHE A 84 -7.08 -10.84 8.02
CA PHE A 84 -7.10 -9.50 7.41
C PHE A 84 -8.03 -8.53 8.15
N GLN A 85 -9.15 -9.02 8.68
CA GLN A 85 -10.06 -8.23 9.51
C GLN A 85 -9.46 -7.77 10.86
N ARG A 86 -8.37 -8.40 11.32
CA ARG A 86 -7.65 -8.01 12.55
C ARG A 86 -6.52 -6.99 12.31
N LEU A 87 -6.24 -6.65 11.04
CA LEU A 87 -5.22 -5.65 10.69
C LEU A 87 -5.73 -4.21 10.84
N TYR A 88 -7.04 -4.04 10.97
CA TYR A 88 -7.76 -2.79 11.21
C TYR A 88 -8.40 -2.85 12.61
#